data_AF-A0A6B1ETD7-F1
#
_entry.id   AF-A0A6B1ETD7-F1
#
_cell.length_a   1.000
_cell.length_b   1.000
_cell.length_c   1.000
_cell.angle_alpha   90.00
_cell.angle_beta   90.00
_cell.angle_gamma   90.00
#
_symmetry.space_group_name_H-M   'P 1'
#
loop_
_entity.id
_entity.type
_entity.pdbx_description
1 polymer ?
#
loop_
_entity_poly.entity_id
_entity_poly.type
_entity_poly.pdbx_seq_one_letter_code
_entity_poly.pdbx_strand_id
1 'polypeptide(L)'
;MFGQKRRRFYSVCVILIAMAAILGGTFFFFHNRDARIEKEVQAHIDNLFSLSGKLTPEEKQTFISQTQSLIKILDPYYKNGDQSLPFISDAELARLQKHTMALVQENPELATHAHAPGEDHTHGSETDQTWIQDELAGINATIEAVKASNASASAKEALLSVLEHRRRFLMNHEKDTVELQEKLMEFSKEDPTIVGVTKNHRTGEYTPLYPNMLTLTIHQYTRTDGTVGDMYVPTASHATDPEVSALLDPYLEALESLPPWEVPPPPEHKDLRLTIKYADDYPKETDVDITDTSLQTSGPLEQFVENVEETSTETDLSTAYPDPIITAEEVEAWQRELENIQASEDAEMAELRQSFEDAIGISIDRLLEMTDAEIEAEFSKYFSEAELEKQMMPSAPMDVSIQENFDTELRRQFSPKRVDHAMQTLERYGPEEGLRKLKAVDPEMSTHLQRMIQRQKDE
;
A
#
# COMPACT_ATOMS: atom_id res chain seq x y z
N MET A 1 45.77 -41.83 0.64
CA MET A 1 45.49 -40.52 0.00
C MET A 1 44.36 -40.53 -1.04
N PHE A 2 44.07 -41.62 -1.76
CA PHE A 2 43.00 -41.65 -2.77
C PHE A 2 41.55 -41.65 -2.21
N GLY A 3 41.33 -42.14 -0.97
CA GLY A 3 39.99 -42.22 -0.37
C GLY A 3 39.38 -40.85 -0.01
N GLN A 4 40.18 -39.90 0.44
CA GLN A 4 39.70 -38.57 0.84
C GLN A 4 39.29 -37.72 -0.36
N LYS A 5 40.01 -37.83 -1.50
CA LYS A 5 39.64 -37.15 -2.75
C LYS A 5 38.34 -37.70 -3.34
N ARG A 6 38.09 -39.02 -3.24
CA ARG A 6 36.83 -39.63 -3.68
C ARG A 6 35.64 -39.17 -2.84
N ARG A 7 35.75 -39.16 -1.49
CA ARG A 7 34.66 -38.70 -0.62
C ARG A 7 34.29 -37.23 -0.87
N ARG A 8 35.27 -36.35 -1.05
CA ARG A 8 35.02 -34.94 -1.41
C ARG A 8 34.34 -34.81 -2.77
N PHE A 9 34.73 -35.61 -3.76
CA PHE A 9 34.08 -35.61 -5.07
C PHE A 9 32.60 -36.05 -5.00
N TYR A 10 32.31 -37.14 -4.29
CA TYR A 10 30.92 -37.60 -4.12
C TYR A 10 30.04 -36.59 -3.37
N SER A 11 30.56 -35.99 -2.29
CA SER A 11 29.83 -34.96 -1.53
C SER A 11 29.50 -33.73 -2.40
N VAL A 12 30.45 -33.27 -3.22
CA VAL A 12 30.20 -32.18 -4.17
C VAL A 12 29.15 -32.57 -5.23
N CYS A 13 29.21 -33.79 -5.78
CA CYS A 13 28.20 -34.25 -6.74
C CYS A 13 26.79 -34.33 -6.13
N VAL A 14 26.65 -34.80 -4.90
CA VAL A 14 25.36 -34.89 -4.20
C VAL A 14 24.79 -33.50 -3.92
N ILE A 15 25.61 -32.56 -3.45
CA ILE A 15 25.21 -31.16 -3.23
C ILE A 15 24.73 -30.53 -4.55
N LEU A 16 25.46 -30.73 -5.65
CA LEU A 16 25.06 -30.19 -6.95
C LEU A 16 23.74 -30.78 -7.46
N ILE A 17 23.49 -32.08 -7.23
CA ILE A 17 22.23 -32.73 -7.61
C ILE A 17 21.07 -32.21 -6.75
N ALA A 18 21.27 -32.07 -5.43
CA ALA A 18 20.25 -31.52 -4.54
C ALA A 18 19.91 -30.05 -4.89
N MET A 19 20.93 -29.23 -5.18
CA MET A 19 20.70 -27.87 -5.66
C MET A 19 19.96 -27.85 -7.00
N ALA A 20 20.31 -28.72 -7.95
CA ALA A 20 19.60 -28.81 -9.22
C ALA A 20 18.14 -29.26 -9.07
N ALA A 21 17.85 -30.16 -8.12
CA ALA A 21 16.49 -30.60 -7.81
C ALA A 21 15.67 -29.50 -7.14
N ILE A 22 16.26 -28.75 -6.20
CA ILE A 22 15.60 -27.60 -5.53
C ILE A 22 15.34 -26.50 -6.56
N LEU A 23 16.33 -26.11 -7.35
CA LEU A 23 16.19 -25.10 -8.40
C LEU A 23 15.20 -25.53 -9.49
N GLY A 24 15.21 -26.80 -9.89
CA GLY A 24 14.25 -27.35 -10.85
C GLY A 24 12.83 -27.40 -10.30
N GLY A 25 12.67 -27.78 -9.03
CA GLY A 25 11.37 -27.84 -8.35
C GLY A 25 10.76 -26.45 -8.12
N THR A 26 11.56 -25.48 -7.67
CA THR A 26 11.11 -24.08 -7.55
C THR A 26 10.77 -23.51 -8.92
N PHE A 27 11.63 -23.71 -9.93
CA PHE A 27 11.35 -23.28 -11.31
C PHE A 27 10.05 -23.88 -11.85
N PHE A 28 9.82 -25.18 -11.67
CA PHE A 28 8.59 -25.85 -12.09
C PHE A 28 7.36 -25.31 -11.34
N PHE A 29 7.47 -25.06 -10.03
CA PHE A 29 6.38 -24.54 -9.22
C PHE A 29 6.01 -23.10 -9.62
N PHE A 30 7.00 -22.23 -9.81
CA PHE A 30 6.78 -20.86 -10.25
C PHE A 30 6.22 -20.82 -11.68
N HIS A 31 6.80 -21.57 -12.61
CA HIS A 31 6.33 -21.59 -14.00
C HIS A 31 4.88 -22.11 -14.13
N ASN A 32 4.50 -23.15 -13.39
CA ASN A 32 3.12 -23.64 -13.41
C ASN A 32 2.14 -22.69 -12.71
N ARG A 33 2.59 -21.96 -11.68
CA ARG A 33 1.77 -20.94 -11.04
C ARG A 33 1.47 -19.82 -12.03
N ASP A 34 2.48 -19.34 -12.74
CA ASP A 34 2.34 -18.26 -13.70
C ASP A 34 1.44 -18.67 -14.88
N ALA A 35 1.60 -19.89 -15.42
CA ALA A 35 0.73 -20.41 -16.47
C ALA A 35 -0.74 -20.56 -16.03
N ARG A 36 -0.98 -20.89 -14.76
CA ARG A 36 -2.34 -20.96 -14.21
C ARG A 36 -2.95 -19.56 -14.09
N ILE A 37 -2.18 -18.59 -13.60
CA ILE A 37 -2.61 -17.20 -13.45
C ILE A 37 -2.90 -16.61 -14.83
N GLU A 38 -2.02 -16.81 -15.81
CA GLU A 38 -2.22 -16.37 -17.20
C GLU A 38 -3.53 -16.90 -17.78
N LYS A 39 -3.82 -18.19 -17.59
CA LYS A 39 -5.08 -18.79 -18.06
C LYS A 39 -6.32 -18.21 -17.36
N GLU A 40 -6.23 -17.93 -16.06
CA GLU A 40 -7.31 -17.32 -15.28
C GLU A 40 -7.57 -15.88 -15.72
N VAL A 41 -6.50 -15.10 -15.91
CA VAL A 41 -6.55 -13.74 -16.45
C VAL A 41 -7.17 -13.72 -17.83
N GLN A 42 -6.73 -14.60 -18.75
CA GLN A 42 -7.30 -14.66 -20.09
C GLN A 42 -8.79 -15.02 -20.06
N ALA A 43 -9.21 -15.92 -19.17
CA ALA A 43 -10.63 -16.26 -19.04
C ALA A 43 -11.48 -15.05 -18.61
N HIS A 44 -10.98 -14.23 -17.68
CA HIS A 44 -11.65 -12.99 -17.29
C HIS A 44 -11.69 -11.96 -18.43
N ILE A 45 -10.58 -11.79 -19.16
CA ILE A 45 -10.48 -10.89 -20.33
C ILE A 45 -11.45 -11.33 -21.44
N ASP A 46 -11.50 -12.63 -21.75
CA ASP A 46 -12.39 -13.18 -22.77
C ASP A 46 -13.87 -12.96 -22.39
N ASN A 47 -14.21 -13.15 -21.11
CA ASN A 47 -15.55 -12.85 -20.60
C ASN A 47 -15.88 -11.35 -20.74
N LEU A 48 -14.94 -10.46 -20.44
CA LEU A 48 -15.13 -9.01 -20.64
C LEU A 48 -15.32 -8.65 -22.12
N PHE A 49 -14.54 -9.25 -23.03
CA PHE A 49 -14.68 -9.05 -24.47
C PHE A 49 -15.98 -9.63 -25.06
N SER A 50 -16.63 -10.56 -24.36
CA SER A 50 -17.94 -11.07 -24.78
C SER A 50 -19.08 -10.06 -24.58
N LEU A 51 -18.88 -9.07 -23.70
CA LEU A 51 -19.84 -8.01 -23.42
C LEU A 51 -19.71 -6.90 -24.45
N SER A 52 -20.83 -6.37 -24.97
CA SER A 52 -20.82 -5.26 -25.92
C SER A 52 -22.15 -4.53 -25.89
N GLY A 53 -22.15 -3.27 -26.34
CA GLY A 53 -23.37 -2.50 -26.46
C GLY A 53 -23.94 -2.04 -25.11
N LYS A 54 -25.26 -1.82 -25.08
CA LYS A 54 -26.03 -1.59 -23.84
C LYS A 54 -26.29 -2.91 -23.12
N LEU A 55 -25.76 -3.05 -21.92
CA LEU A 55 -25.81 -4.27 -21.11
C LEU A 55 -27.13 -4.44 -20.36
N THR A 56 -27.58 -5.68 -20.22
CA THR A 56 -28.64 -6.04 -19.27
C THR A 56 -28.15 -5.98 -17.82
N PRO A 57 -29.04 -5.97 -16.80
CA PRO A 57 -28.61 -6.03 -15.40
C PRO A 57 -27.67 -7.21 -15.08
N GLU A 58 -27.92 -8.38 -15.67
CA GLU A 58 -27.09 -9.58 -15.47
C GLU A 58 -25.72 -9.46 -16.13
N GLU A 59 -25.66 -8.86 -17.33
CA GLU A 59 -24.41 -8.56 -18.03
C GLU A 59 -23.58 -7.51 -17.29
N LYS A 60 -24.21 -6.50 -16.67
CA LYS A 60 -23.53 -5.54 -15.80
C LYS A 60 -22.94 -6.23 -14.56
N GLN A 61 -23.69 -7.12 -13.91
CA GLN A 61 -23.16 -7.88 -12.78
C GLN A 61 -21.98 -8.76 -13.20
N THR A 62 -22.05 -9.33 -14.40
CA THR A 62 -20.94 -10.09 -14.98
C THR A 62 -19.73 -9.20 -15.19
N PHE A 63 -19.89 -8.04 -15.84
CA PHE A 63 -18.83 -7.05 -16.03
C PHE A 63 -18.13 -6.68 -14.70
N ILE A 64 -18.92 -6.34 -13.68
CA ILE A 64 -18.41 -5.94 -12.35
C ILE A 64 -17.61 -7.09 -11.72
N SER A 65 -18.19 -8.29 -11.70
CA SER A 65 -17.55 -9.48 -11.10
C SER A 65 -16.25 -9.86 -11.81
N GLN A 66 -16.23 -9.83 -13.15
CA GLN A 66 -15.03 -10.14 -13.92
C GLN A 66 -13.94 -9.07 -13.70
N THR A 67 -14.31 -7.78 -13.71
CA THR A 67 -13.36 -6.68 -13.47
C THR A 67 -12.75 -6.76 -12.07
N GLN A 68 -13.58 -6.99 -11.03
CA GLN A 68 -13.10 -7.16 -9.66
C GLN A 68 -12.19 -8.39 -9.49
N SER A 69 -12.53 -9.50 -10.15
CA SER A 69 -11.69 -10.70 -10.12
C SER A 69 -10.35 -10.45 -10.78
N LEU A 70 -10.35 -9.78 -11.94
CA LEU A 70 -9.13 -9.37 -12.63
C LEU A 70 -8.27 -8.46 -11.73
N ILE A 71 -8.84 -7.40 -11.15
CA ILE A 71 -8.13 -6.51 -10.23
C ILE A 71 -7.51 -7.28 -9.06
N LYS A 72 -8.23 -8.21 -8.44
CA LYS A 72 -7.69 -9.03 -7.34
C LYS A 72 -6.48 -9.88 -7.76
N ILE A 73 -6.48 -10.40 -8.98
CA ILE A 73 -5.35 -11.16 -9.53
C ILE A 73 -4.17 -10.23 -9.84
N LEU A 74 -4.44 -9.02 -10.33
CA LEU A 74 -3.42 -8.03 -10.72
C LEU A 74 -2.83 -7.24 -9.54
N ASP A 75 -3.60 -7.02 -8.47
CA ASP A 75 -3.23 -6.16 -7.32
C ASP A 75 -1.85 -6.50 -6.70
N PRO A 76 -1.47 -7.77 -6.50
CA PRO A 76 -0.12 -8.10 -6.02
C PRO A 76 1.01 -7.63 -6.95
N TYR A 77 0.78 -7.55 -8.26
CA TYR A 77 1.79 -7.12 -9.23
C TYR A 77 1.95 -5.59 -9.20
N TYR A 78 0.84 -4.85 -9.14
CA TYR A 78 0.87 -3.39 -9.00
C TYR A 78 1.54 -2.95 -7.67
N LYS A 79 1.27 -3.64 -6.56
CA LYS A 79 1.82 -3.30 -5.25
C LYS A 79 3.33 -3.50 -5.12
N ASN A 80 3.92 -4.37 -5.94
CA ASN A 80 5.35 -4.65 -5.91
C ASN A 80 6.17 -3.65 -6.75
N GLY A 81 5.53 -2.63 -7.34
CA GLY A 81 6.20 -1.66 -8.21
C GLY A 81 6.64 -2.24 -9.55
N ASP A 82 6.28 -3.49 -9.85
CA ASP A 82 6.51 -4.10 -11.15
C ASP A 82 5.44 -3.59 -12.11
N GLN A 83 5.83 -2.63 -12.96
CA GLN A 83 4.94 -2.07 -13.98
C GLN A 83 4.64 -3.08 -15.09
N SER A 84 5.39 -4.19 -15.17
CA SER A 84 5.12 -5.23 -16.15
C SER A 84 4.10 -6.23 -15.60
N LEU A 85 2.99 -6.39 -16.32
CA LEU A 85 2.06 -7.49 -16.10
C LEU A 85 2.56 -8.67 -16.95
N PRO A 86 3.25 -9.68 -16.40
CA PRO A 86 3.96 -10.68 -17.20
C PRO A 86 3.05 -11.56 -18.07
N PHE A 87 1.74 -11.47 -17.86
CA PHE A 87 0.71 -12.28 -18.52
C PHE A 87 -0.31 -11.45 -19.32
N ILE A 88 -0.16 -10.11 -19.43
CA ILE A 88 -0.96 -9.28 -20.36
C ILE A 88 0.01 -8.44 -21.19
N SER A 89 0.00 -8.63 -22.50
CA SER A 89 0.81 -7.76 -23.39
C SER A 89 0.27 -6.33 -23.41
N ASP A 90 1.13 -5.33 -23.63
CA ASP A 90 0.71 -3.92 -23.77
C ASP A 90 -0.40 -3.73 -24.80
N ALA A 91 -0.34 -4.49 -25.90
CA ALA A 91 -1.35 -4.46 -26.95
C ALA A 91 -2.71 -4.99 -26.48
N GLU A 92 -2.72 -6.03 -25.65
CA GLU A 92 -3.93 -6.58 -25.06
C GLU A 92 -4.49 -5.67 -23.96
N LEU A 93 -3.63 -5.09 -23.13
CA LEU A 93 -4.02 -4.10 -22.14
C LEU A 93 -4.67 -2.88 -22.81
N ALA A 94 -4.06 -2.35 -23.88
CA ALA A 94 -4.63 -1.24 -24.65
C ALA A 94 -5.98 -1.62 -25.30
N ARG A 95 -6.11 -2.86 -25.79
CA ARG A 95 -7.37 -3.38 -26.33
C ARG A 95 -8.45 -3.51 -25.25
N LEU A 96 -8.10 -4.03 -24.07
CA LEU A 96 -8.99 -4.15 -22.92
C LEU A 96 -9.46 -2.78 -22.45
N GLN A 97 -8.54 -1.82 -22.27
CA GLN A 97 -8.85 -0.44 -21.91
C GLN A 97 -9.83 0.20 -22.91
N LYS A 98 -9.55 0.07 -24.22
CA LYS A 98 -10.44 0.59 -25.27
C LYS A 98 -11.83 -0.04 -25.22
N HIS A 99 -11.91 -1.36 -25.00
CA HIS A 99 -13.18 -2.08 -24.92
C HIS A 99 -13.98 -1.69 -23.69
N THR A 100 -13.34 -1.64 -22.52
CA THR A 100 -13.94 -1.19 -21.27
C THR A 100 -14.46 0.24 -21.38
N MET A 101 -13.69 1.13 -22.01
CA MET A 101 -14.13 2.52 -22.23
C MET A 101 -15.36 2.59 -23.14
N ALA A 102 -15.42 1.79 -24.20
CA ALA A 102 -16.60 1.71 -25.05
C ALA A 102 -17.84 1.18 -24.30
N LEU A 103 -17.67 0.16 -23.46
CA LEU A 103 -18.75 -0.35 -22.61
C LEU A 103 -19.24 0.70 -21.61
N VAL A 104 -18.33 1.42 -20.94
CA VAL A 104 -18.68 2.51 -20.01
C VAL A 104 -19.39 3.66 -20.73
N GLN A 105 -19.00 3.99 -21.96
CA GLN A 105 -19.70 5.01 -22.76
C GLN A 105 -21.16 4.65 -23.06
N GLU A 106 -21.44 3.36 -23.27
CA GLU A 106 -22.81 2.87 -23.51
C GLU A 106 -23.58 2.54 -22.24
N ASN A 107 -22.87 2.40 -21.10
CA ASN A 107 -23.40 2.05 -19.78
C ASN A 107 -22.68 2.86 -18.69
N PRO A 108 -22.95 4.17 -18.56
CA PRO A 108 -22.20 5.07 -17.67
C PRO A 108 -22.15 4.62 -16.20
N GLU A 109 -23.19 3.94 -15.73
CA GLU A 109 -23.27 3.36 -14.40
C GLU A 109 -22.20 2.27 -14.12
N LEU A 110 -21.57 1.71 -15.15
CA LEU A 110 -20.47 0.77 -14.96
C LEU A 110 -19.22 1.46 -14.42
N ALA A 111 -19.02 2.75 -14.70
CA ALA A 111 -17.80 3.43 -14.28
C ALA A 111 -17.67 3.52 -12.76
N THR A 112 -18.77 3.76 -12.06
CA THR A 112 -18.78 3.81 -10.59
C THR A 112 -18.42 2.46 -9.97
N HIS A 113 -18.58 1.37 -10.72
CA HIS A 113 -18.23 0.03 -10.29
C HIS A 113 -16.89 -0.47 -10.87
N ALA A 114 -16.42 0.13 -11.98
CA ALA A 114 -15.18 -0.21 -12.68
C ALA A 114 -13.97 0.54 -12.12
N HIS A 115 -14.17 1.76 -11.60
CA HIS A 115 -13.17 2.47 -10.78
C HIS A 115 -13.09 1.85 -9.39
N ALA A 116 -12.69 0.57 -9.35
CA ALA A 116 -12.13 -0.06 -8.17
C ALA A 116 -10.61 0.24 -8.13
N PRO A 117 -10.04 0.26 -6.92
CA PRO A 117 -9.35 1.40 -6.33
C PRO A 117 -8.03 1.75 -7.04
N GLY A 118 -7.98 2.93 -7.64
CA GLY A 118 -6.79 3.42 -8.32
C GLY A 118 -6.57 4.90 -8.04
N GLU A 119 -6.42 5.23 -6.75
CA GLU A 119 -5.76 6.41 -6.17
C GLU A 119 -6.08 6.37 -4.66
N ASP A 120 -5.17 5.79 -3.87
CA ASP A 120 -5.12 5.76 -2.39
C ASP A 120 -6.31 5.29 -1.54
N HIS A 121 -7.44 4.89 -2.12
CA HIS A 121 -8.53 4.28 -1.37
C HIS A 121 -8.40 2.76 -1.38
N THR A 122 -7.71 2.20 -0.38
CA THR A 122 -7.50 0.75 -0.14
C THR A 122 -8.78 -0.07 0.13
N HIS A 123 -9.91 0.38 -0.35
CA HIS A 123 -11.23 -0.01 0.08
C HIS A 123 -12.07 -0.26 -1.19
N GLY A 124 -12.42 -1.52 -1.47
CA GLY A 124 -13.33 -1.87 -2.56
C GLY A 124 -14.77 -1.34 -2.36
N SER A 125 -15.65 -1.62 -3.31
CA SER A 125 -17.03 -1.09 -3.32
C SER A 125 -17.87 -1.44 -2.07
N GLU A 126 -17.59 -2.57 -1.40
CA GLU A 126 -18.26 -2.89 -0.12
C GLU A 126 -17.79 -1.96 1.01
N THR A 127 -16.50 -1.63 1.04
CA THR A 127 -15.94 -0.70 2.02
C THR A 127 -16.29 0.76 1.73
N ASP A 128 -16.58 1.15 0.47
CA ASP A 128 -17.10 2.49 0.18
C ASP A 128 -18.49 2.69 0.78
N GLN A 129 -19.38 1.69 0.67
CA GLN A 129 -20.70 1.77 1.32
C GLN A 129 -20.58 1.77 2.84
N THR A 130 -19.75 0.89 3.41
CA THR A 130 -19.50 0.90 4.86
C THR A 130 -18.94 2.24 5.32
N TRP A 131 -17.94 2.79 4.62
CA TRP A 131 -17.37 4.10 4.91
C TRP A 131 -18.40 5.22 4.82
N ILE A 132 -19.24 5.26 3.78
CA ILE A 132 -20.32 6.25 3.67
C ILE A 132 -21.30 6.13 4.85
N GLN A 133 -21.66 4.91 5.27
CA GLN A 133 -22.56 4.71 6.40
C GLN A 133 -21.92 5.15 7.73
N ASP A 134 -20.65 4.81 7.95
CA ASP A 134 -19.91 5.20 9.16
C ASP A 134 -19.73 6.71 9.23
N GLU A 135 -19.37 7.36 8.12
CA GLU A 135 -19.24 8.81 7.99
C GLU A 135 -20.60 9.50 8.20
N LEU A 136 -21.69 8.98 7.60
CA LEU A 136 -23.05 9.49 7.83
C LEU A 136 -23.47 9.37 9.30
N ALA A 137 -23.09 8.27 9.98
CA ALA A 137 -23.35 8.08 11.40
C ALA A 137 -22.60 9.14 12.23
N GLY A 138 -21.31 9.37 11.94
CA GLY A 138 -20.50 10.39 12.60
C GLY A 138 -21.03 11.81 12.40
N ILE A 139 -21.46 12.16 11.19
CA ILE A 139 -22.07 13.48 10.90
C ILE A 139 -23.40 13.64 11.63
N ASN A 140 -24.24 12.61 11.65
CA ASN A 140 -25.50 12.68 12.37
C ASN A 140 -25.27 12.85 13.89
N ALA A 141 -24.28 12.16 14.46
CA ALA A 141 -23.87 12.36 15.85
C ALA A 141 -23.38 13.80 16.10
N THR A 142 -22.54 14.33 15.21
CA THR A 142 -22.00 15.69 15.29
C THR A 142 -23.11 16.75 15.18
N ILE A 143 -24.10 16.55 14.30
CA ILE A 143 -25.29 17.41 14.19
C ILE A 143 -26.03 17.48 15.53
N GLU A 144 -26.25 16.34 16.19
CA GLU A 144 -26.93 16.31 17.50
C GLU A 144 -26.07 16.95 18.60
N ALA A 145 -24.75 16.78 18.57
CA ALA A 145 -23.82 17.45 19.48
C ALA A 145 -23.85 18.99 19.32
N VAL A 146 -23.82 19.50 18.08
CA VAL A 146 -23.93 20.94 17.80
C VAL A 146 -25.26 21.51 18.29
N LYS A 147 -26.37 20.80 18.08
CA LYS A 147 -27.69 21.20 18.61
C LYS A 147 -27.68 21.30 20.13
N ALA A 148 -27.08 20.32 20.81
CA ALA A 148 -26.99 20.25 22.27
C ALA A 148 -25.97 21.21 22.90
N SER A 149 -25.03 21.74 22.11
CA SER A 149 -23.93 22.59 22.60
C SER A 149 -24.40 23.92 23.21
N ASN A 150 -23.49 24.59 23.94
CA ASN A 150 -23.71 25.97 24.43
C ASN A 150 -23.25 27.05 23.43
N ALA A 151 -22.95 26.69 22.18
CA ALA A 151 -22.53 27.63 21.15
C ALA A 151 -23.61 28.70 20.88
N SER A 152 -23.18 29.86 20.38
CA SER A 152 -24.11 30.93 20.02
C SER A 152 -25.11 30.47 18.94
N ALA A 153 -26.29 31.08 18.88
CA ALA A 153 -27.30 30.70 17.88
C ALA A 153 -26.76 30.81 16.44
N SER A 154 -26.00 31.87 16.16
CA SER A 154 -25.35 32.07 14.85
C SER A 154 -24.30 31.00 14.56
N ALA A 155 -23.52 30.60 15.58
CA ALA A 155 -22.51 29.55 15.42
C ALA A 155 -23.16 28.19 15.12
N LYS A 156 -24.24 27.85 15.85
CA LYS A 156 -25.02 26.64 15.61
C LYS A 156 -25.60 26.61 14.21
N GLU A 157 -26.19 27.71 13.76
CA GLU A 157 -26.78 27.80 12.41
C GLU A 157 -25.72 27.56 11.32
N ALA A 158 -24.56 28.19 11.44
CA ALA A 158 -23.45 28.01 10.50
C ALA A 158 -22.93 26.55 10.48
N LEU A 159 -22.62 25.99 11.65
CA LEU A 159 -22.13 24.61 11.78
C LEU A 159 -23.15 23.58 11.27
N LEU A 160 -24.43 23.75 11.61
CA LEU A 160 -25.49 22.86 11.12
C LEU A 160 -25.65 22.95 9.60
N SER A 161 -25.56 24.14 9.01
CA SER A 161 -25.65 24.32 7.57
C SER A 161 -24.58 23.52 6.83
N VAL A 162 -23.34 23.58 7.32
CA VAL A 162 -22.18 22.88 6.76
C VAL A 162 -22.30 21.36 6.93
N LEU A 163 -22.67 20.89 8.13
CA LEU A 163 -22.88 19.45 8.39
C LEU A 163 -24.06 18.88 7.58
N GLU A 164 -25.15 19.63 7.41
CA GLU A 164 -26.28 19.22 6.57
C GLU A 164 -25.92 19.21 5.09
N HIS A 165 -25.05 20.11 4.64
CA HIS A 165 -24.49 20.07 3.29
C HIS A 165 -23.69 18.77 3.08
N ARG A 166 -22.77 18.45 3.98
CA ARG A 166 -21.99 17.19 3.93
C ARG A 166 -22.85 15.95 3.97
N ARG A 167 -23.85 15.91 4.87
CA ARG A 167 -24.80 14.79 4.95
C ARG A 167 -25.51 14.58 3.61
N ARG A 168 -25.97 15.66 2.97
CA ARG A 168 -26.60 15.59 1.64
C ARG A 168 -25.62 15.13 0.58
N PHE A 169 -24.37 15.59 0.61
CA PHE A 169 -23.33 15.14 -0.31
C PHE A 169 -23.13 13.61 -0.21
N LEU A 170 -22.94 13.09 1.01
CA LEU A 170 -22.77 11.64 1.22
C LEU A 170 -24.00 10.82 0.81
N MET A 171 -25.19 11.30 1.12
CA MET A 171 -26.44 10.65 0.69
C MET A 171 -26.62 10.62 -0.83
N ASN A 172 -25.99 11.56 -1.55
CA ASN A 172 -26.05 11.66 -3.00
C ASN A 172 -24.75 11.20 -3.67
N HIS A 173 -23.77 10.66 -2.93
CA HIS A 173 -22.42 10.41 -3.44
C HIS A 173 -22.45 9.53 -4.71
N GLU A 174 -23.18 8.42 -4.69
CA GLU A 174 -23.32 7.53 -5.85
C GLU A 174 -23.89 8.28 -7.07
N LYS A 175 -24.93 9.10 -6.86
CA LYS A 175 -25.55 9.90 -7.92
C LYS A 175 -24.58 10.94 -8.47
N ASP A 176 -23.85 11.64 -7.60
CA ASP A 176 -22.88 12.66 -8.00
C ASP A 176 -21.70 12.03 -8.76
N THR A 177 -21.25 10.82 -8.38
CA THR A 177 -20.23 10.07 -9.10
C THR A 177 -20.71 9.64 -10.49
N VAL A 178 -21.96 9.16 -10.61
CA VAL A 178 -22.56 8.86 -11.93
C VAL A 178 -22.62 10.13 -12.78
N GLU A 179 -23.06 11.25 -12.21
CA GLU A 179 -23.16 12.53 -12.93
C GLU A 179 -21.78 13.06 -13.37
N LEU A 180 -20.75 12.95 -12.52
CA LEU A 180 -19.37 13.29 -12.86
C LEU A 180 -18.85 12.42 -14.01
N GLN A 181 -19.17 11.14 -14.02
CA GLN A 181 -18.77 10.26 -15.11
C GLN A 181 -19.50 10.59 -16.41
N GLU A 182 -20.80 10.84 -16.36
CA GLU A 182 -21.56 11.25 -17.53
C GLU A 182 -20.95 12.51 -18.15
N LYS A 183 -20.53 13.46 -17.30
CA LYS A 183 -19.82 14.67 -17.72
C LYS A 183 -18.43 14.41 -18.26
N LEU A 184 -17.67 13.49 -17.66
CA LEU A 184 -16.40 13.04 -18.20
C LEU A 184 -16.59 12.45 -19.60
N MET A 185 -17.56 11.58 -19.80
CA MET A 185 -17.85 10.99 -21.11
C MET A 185 -18.35 12.02 -22.13
N GLU A 186 -19.10 13.03 -21.70
CA GLU A 186 -19.49 14.17 -22.54
C GLU A 186 -18.25 14.95 -22.99
N PHE A 187 -17.40 15.37 -22.05
CA PHE A 187 -16.19 16.13 -22.35
C PHE A 187 -15.15 15.33 -23.15
N SER A 188 -14.92 14.05 -22.84
CA SER A 188 -13.98 13.21 -23.57
C SER A 188 -14.38 12.94 -25.03
N LYS A 189 -15.66 13.13 -25.40
CA LYS A 189 -16.09 13.09 -26.82
C LYS A 189 -15.63 14.34 -27.58
N GLU A 190 -15.58 15.49 -26.90
CA GLU A 190 -15.15 16.76 -27.47
C GLU A 190 -13.62 16.86 -27.48
N ASP A 191 -12.98 16.43 -26.40
CA ASP A 191 -11.52 16.42 -26.23
C ASP A 191 -11.06 15.11 -25.56
N PRO A 192 -10.51 14.15 -26.34
CA PRO A 192 -10.01 12.88 -25.82
C PRO A 192 -8.83 12.99 -24.85
N THR A 193 -8.23 14.18 -24.69
CA THR A 193 -7.12 14.40 -23.75
C THR A 193 -7.58 14.64 -22.32
N ILE A 194 -8.89 14.78 -22.09
CA ILE A 194 -9.48 14.96 -20.76
C ILE A 194 -9.41 13.65 -19.97
N VAL A 195 -8.82 13.71 -18.78
CA VAL A 195 -8.57 12.56 -17.90
C VAL A 195 -9.50 12.49 -16.70
N GLY A 196 -10.25 13.54 -16.43
CA GLY A 196 -11.18 13.58 -15.31
C GLY A 196 -12.11 14.79 -15.35
N VAL A 197 -13.02 14.87 -14.38
CA VAL A 197 -13.91 16.02 -14.19
C VAL A 197 -14.07 16.29 -12.71
N THR A 198 -14.08 17.56 -12.34
CA THR A 198 -14.50 18.00 -11.01
C THR A 198 -15.75 18.85 -11.10
N LYS A 199 -16.56 18.87 -10.04
CA LYS A 199 -17.74 19.72 -9.92
C LYS A 199 -17.51 20.72 -8.81
N ASN A 200 -17.67 22.01 -9.11
CA ASN A 200 -17.64 23.05 -8.09
C ASN A 200 -18.90 22.94 -7.24
N HIS A 201 -18.75 22.66 -5.94
CA HIS A 201 -19.89 22.43 -5.05
C HIS A 201 -20.74 23.69 -4.82
N ARG A 202 -20.20 24.90 -5.03
CA ARG A 202 -20.92 26.17 -4.87
C ARG A 202 -21.69 26.56 -6.13
N THR A 203 -21.05 26.46 -7.29
CA THR A 203 -21.64 26.92 -8.56
C THR A 203 -22.35 25.80 -9.32
N GLY A 204 -22.03 24.53 -9.02
CA GLY A 204 -22.47 23.37 -9.77
C GLY A 204 -21.77 23.20 -11.14
N GLU A 205 -20.79 24.06 -11.45
CA GLU A 205 -20.06 24.05 -12.71
C GLU A 205 -19.08 22.86 -12.77
N TYR A 206 -18.98 22.24 -13.94
CA TYR A 206 -18.05 21.14 -14.20
C TYR A 206 -16.78 21.66 -14.86
N THR A 207 -15.63 21.24 -14.35
CA THR A 207 -14.33 21.59 -14.90
C THR A 207 -13.62 20.32 -15.36
N PRO A 208 -13.28 20.21 -16.67
CA PRO A 208 -12.49 19.09 -17.15
C PRO A 208 -11.06 19.16 -16.61
N LEU A 209 -10.51 17.99 -16.31
CA LEU A 209 -9.15 17.79 -15.83
C LEU A 209 -8.29 17.24 -16.97
N TYR A 210 -7.05 17.71 -17.06
CA TYR A 210 -6.10 17.34 -18.11
C TYR A 210 -4.82 16.76 -17.47
N PRO A 211 -4.02 15.99 -18.22
CA PRO A 211 -2.64 15.72 -17.85
C PRO A 211 -1.88 17.03 -17.63
N ASN A 212 -0.87 17.03 -16.78
CA ASN A 212 -0.03 18.20 -16.50
C ASN A 212 -0.86 19.41 -16.02
N MET A 213 -1.83 19.16 -15.14
CA MET A 213 -2.66 20.21 -14.55
C MET A 213 -2.37 20.35 -13.06
N LEU A 214 -2.00 21.55 -12.66
CA LEU A 214 -1.88 21.95 -11.26
C LEU A 214 -3.28 22.23 -10.69
N THR A 215 -3.64 21.55 -9.61
CA THR A 215 -4.94 21.69 -8.94
C THR A 215 -4.75 22.35 -7.58
N LEU A 216 -5.07 23.63 -7.46
CA LEU A 216 -5.05 24.27 -6.15
C LEU A 216 -6.35 23.93 -5.41
N THR A 217 -6.27 23.17 -4.31
CA THR A 217 -7.44 22.83 -3.52
C THR A 217 -7.59 23.83 -2.38
N ILE A 218 -8.67 24.59 -2.39
CA ILE A 218 -9.03 25.52 -1.32
C ILE A 218 -9.95 24.78 -0.36
N HIS A 219 -9.42 24.43 0.81
CA HIS A 219 -10.13 23.84 1.92
C HIS A 219 -10.85 24.93 2.71
N GLN A 220 -12.17 24.86 2.76
CA GLN A 220 -12.96 25.76 3.57
C GLN A 220 -13.23 25.09 4.92
N TYR A 221 -12.65 25.63 6.00
CA TYR A 221 -12.85 25.12 7.35
C TYR A 221 -13.83 26.00 8.12
N THR A 222 -14.76 25.36 8.83
CA THR A 222 -15.73 26.06 9.69
C THR A 222 -15.25 26.00 11.13
N ARG A 223 -14.98 27.15 11.73
CA ARG A 223 -14.58 27.27 13.14
C ARG A 223 -15.77 27.01 14.07
N THR A 224 -15.49 26.69 15.32
CA THR A 224 -16.49 26.43 16.36
C THR A 224 -17.38 27.64 16.68
N ASP A 225 -16.92 28.85 16.37
CA ASP A 225 -17.70 30.08 16.46
C ASP A 225 -18.64 30.32 15.26
N GLY A 226 -18.64 29.40 14.29
CA GLY A 226 -19.41 29.46 13.04
C GLY A 226 -18.80 30.36 11.97
N THR A 227 -17.63 30.94 12.21
CA THR A 227 -16.90 31.64 11.15
C THR A 227 -16.28 30.65 10.19
N VAL A 228 -16.16 31.06 8.93
CA VAL A 228 -15.64 30.23 7.86
C VAL A 228 -14.29 30.81 7.44
N GLY A 229 -13.26 29.98 7.46
CA GLY A 229 -11.92 30.32 6.96
C GLY A 229 -11.57 29.47 5.75
N ASP A 230 -10.68 29.98 4.91
CA ASP A 230 -10.14 29.24 3.78
C ASP A 230 -8.67 28.91 4.06
N MET A 231 -8.27 27.68 3.75
CA MET A 231 -6.91 27.17 3.79
C MET A 231 -6.58 26.66 2.38
N TYR A 232 -5.45 27.07 1.85
CA TYR A 232 -5.05 26.64 0.52
C TYR A 232 -4.10 25.47 0.69
N VAL A 233 -4.50 24.33 0.14
CA VAL A 233 -3.70 23.10 0.09
C VAL A 233 -3.37 22.85 -1.37
N PRO A 234 -2.13 23.11 -1.79
CA PRO A 234 -1.73 22.86 -3.16
C PRO A 234 -1.65 21.35 -3.41
N THR A 235 -2.26 20.88 -4.49
CA THR A 235 -2.07 19.49 -4.95
C THR A 235 -1.74 19.46 -6.43
N ALA A 236 -0.60 18.86 -6.80
CA ALA A 236 -0.32 18.60 -8.21
C ALA A 236 -0.94 17.27 -8.61
N SER A 237 -1.82 17.30 -9.61
CA SER A 237 -2.36 16.08 -10.22
C SER A 237 -1.40 15.63 -11.31
N HIS A 238 -0.69 14.52 -11.06
CA HIS A 238 0.03 13.68 -12.03
C HIS A 238 0.59 14.41 -13.27
N ALA A 239 1.72 15.10 -13.09
CA ALA A 239 2.53 15.51 -14.22
C ALA A 239 3.15 14.25 -14.86
N THR A 240 2.65 13.89 -16.05
CA THR A 240 3.21 12.76 -16.81
C THR A 240 4.41 13.19 -17.65
N ASP A 241 4.54 14.49 -17.90
CA ASP A 241 5.71 15.09 -18.54
C ASP A 241 6.82 15.36 -17.50
N PRO A 242 8.02 14.76 -17.65
CA PRO A 242 9.14 15.00 -16.75
C PRO A 242 9.57 16.47 -16.66
N GLU A 243 9.43 17.25 -17.74
CA GLU A 243 9.77 18.68 -17.73
C GLU A 243 8.78 19.48 -16.89
N VAL A 244 7.48 19.15 -16.98
CA VAL A 244 6.46 19.76 -16.13
C VAL A 244 6.62 19.34 -14.68
N SER A 245 6.94 18.07 -14.41
CA SER A 245 7.21 17.57 -13.06
C SER A 245 8.35 18.35 -12.41
N ALA A 246 9.49 18.48 -13.11
CA ALA A 246 10.65 19.20 -12.60
C ALA A 246 10.39 20.70 -12.34
N LEU A 247 9.42 21.30 -13.04
CA LEU A 247 8.98 22.67 -12.78
C LEU A 247 8.01 22.78 -11.60
N LEU A 248 7.16 21.78 -11.39
CA LEU A 248 6.15 21.77 -10.33
C LEU A 248 6.76 21.48 -8.96
N ASP A 249 7.75 20.59 -8.86
CA ASP A 249 8.38 20.22 -7.58
C ASP A 249 8.82 21.45 -6.75
N PRO A 250 9.68 22.37 -7.25
CA PRO A 250 10.08 23.55 -6.49
C PRO A 250 8.94 24.54 -6.26
N TYR A 251 7.92 24.54 -7.13
CA TYR A 251 6.76 25.42 -6.97
C TYR A 251 5.82 24.93 -5.85
N LEU A 252 5.63 23.62 -5.72
CA LEU A 252 4.90 23.01 -4.62
C LEU A 252 5.62 23.22 -3.29
N GLU A 253 6.95 23.02 -3.26
CA GLU A 253 7.78 23.31 -2.08
C GLU A 253 7.66 24.78 -1.66
N ALA A 254 7.69 25.71 -2.62
CA ALA A 254 7.48 27.13 -2.33
C ALA A 254 6.09 27.40 -1.76
N LEU A 255 5.03 26.79 -2.31
CA LEU A 255 3.67 26.93 -1.80
C LEU A 255 3.52 26.40 -0.36
N GLU A 256 4.19 25.30 -0.01
CA GLU A 256 4.19 24.76 1.36
C GLU A 256 4.87 25.71 2.36
N SER A 257 5.87 26.48 1.90
CA SER A 257 6.58 27.46 2.73
C SER A 257 5.85 28.80 2.89
N LEU A 258 4.86 29.08 2.04
CA LEU A 258 4.13 30.35 2.04
C LEU A 258 2.94 30.32 2.99
N PRO A 259 2.51 31.48 3.50
CA PRO A 259 1.25 31.57 4.23
C PRO A 259 0.10 31.03 3.36
N PRO A 260 -0.91 30.33 3.92
CA PRO A 260 -1.95 29.69 3.14
C PRO A 260 -2.68 30.64 2.17
N TRP A 261 -2.81 31.93 2.49
CA TRP A 261 -3.47 32.91 1.62
C TRP A 261 -2.59 33.49 0.50
N GLU A 262 -1.32 33.11 0.42
CA GLU A 262 -0.38 33.57 -0.61
C GLU A 262 -0.12 32.45 -1.63
N VAL A 263 -0.69 32.62 -2.83
CA VAL A 263 -0.47 31.70 -3.95
C VAL A 263 0.41 32.43 -4.98
N PRO A 264 1.69 32.02 -5.15
CA PRO A 264 2.54 32.57 -6.20
C PRO A 264 1.96 32.24 -7.58
N PRO A 265 2.28 33.00 -8.64
CA PRO A 265 1.88 32.63 -9.98
C PRO A 265 2.51 31.28 -10.37
N PRO A 266 1.77 30.37 -11.02
CA PRO A 266 2.32 29.10 -11.47
C PRO A 266 3.47 29.32 -12.47
N PRO A 267 4.44 28.39 -12.57
CA PRO A 267 5.52 28.49 -13.53
C PRO A 267 4.97 28.53 -14.95
N GLU A 268 5.59 29.34 -15.83
CA GLU A 268 5.17 29.41 -17.23
C GLU A 268 5.60 28.14 -17.98
N HIS A 269 4.63 27.32 -18.38
CA HIS A 269 4.86 26.21 -19.28
C HIS A 269 3.67 26.04 -20.23
N LYS A 270 3.95 25.80 -21.52
CA LYS A 270 2.92 25.77 -22.58
C LYS A 270 1.86 24.68 -22.37
N ASP A 271 2.24 23.60 -21.70
CA ASP A 271 1.39 22.43 -21.43
C ASP A 271 0.89 22.38 -19.97
N LEU A 272 1.31 23.32 -19.12
CA LEU A 272 0.81 23.40 -17.74
C LEU A 272 -0.52 24.14 -17.71
N ARG A 273 -1.53 23.49 -17.14
CA ARG A 273 -2.85 24.10 -16.88
C ARG A 273 -3.03 24.31 -15.38
N LEU A 274 -3.76 25.36 -15.02
CA LEU A 274 -4.13 25.64 -13.63
C LEU A 274 -5.64 25.47 -13.46
N THR A 275 -6.05 24.76 -12.43
CA THR A 275 -7.43 24.78 -11.94
C THR A 275 -7.47 25.03 -10.43
N ILE A 276 -8.62 25.49 -9.95
CA ILE A 276 -8.89 25.68 -8.53
C ILE A 276 -10.06 24.77 -8.16
N LYS A 277 -9.83 23.88 -7.21
CA LYS A 277 -10.83 23.01 -6.60
C LYS A 277 -11.20 23.58 -5.24
N TYR A 278 -12.47 23.49 -4.87
CA TYR A 278 -12.92 23.83 -3.51
C TYR A 278 -13.30 22.54 -2.80
N ALA A 279 -12.75 22.34 -1.61
CA ALA A 279 -13.10 21.27 -0.68
C ALA A 279 -13.60 21.90 0.61
N ASP A 280 -14.59 21.29 1.25
CA ASP A 280 -15.01 21.71 2.58
C ASP A 280 -14.37 20.77 3.60
N ASP A 281 -13.71 21.32 4.60
CA ASP A 281 -13.24 20.56 5.76
C ASP A 281 -14.31 20.61 6.85
N TYR A 282 -14.73 19.41 7.26
CA TYR A 282 -15.78 19.24 8.25
C TYR A 282 -15.16 19.00 9.62
N PRO A 283 -15.66 19.65 10.69
CA PRO A 283 -15.20 19.36 12.05
C PRO A 283 -15.48 17.89 12.38
N LYS A 284 -14.48 17.18 12.90
CA LYS A 284 -14.64 15.80 13.37
C LYS A 284 -15.22 15.81 14.79
N GLU A 285 -15.81 14.69 15.22
CA GLU A 285 -16.38 14.54 16.57
C GLU A 285 -15.38 14.90 17.68
N THR A 286 -14.10 14.59 17.47
CA THR A 286 -12.98 14.90 18.37
C THR A 286 -12.67 16.39 18.50
N ASP A 287 -13.07 17.21 17.52
CA ASP A 287 -12.74 18.64 17.46
C ASP A 287 -13.79 19.50 18.19
N VAL A 288 -14.88 18.89 18.65
CA VAL A 288 -16.01 19.55 19.31
C VAL A 288 -15.86 19.50 20.84
N ASP A 289 -14.63 19.57 21.37
CA ASP A 289 -14.45 19.89 22.79
C ASP A 289 -14.55 21.41 22.99
N ILE A 290 -15.79 21.88 23.08
CA ILE A 290 -16.17 23.30 23.17
C ILE A 290 -15.73 23.94 24.50
N THR A 291 -15.15 23.16 25.42
CA THR A 291 -14.75 23.66 26.74
C THR A 291 -13.39 24.35 26.77
N ASP A 292 -12.55 24.15 25.75
CA ASP A 292 -11.25 24.81 25.68
C ASP A 292 -11.19 25.84 24.54
N THR A 293 -10.87 27.08 24.91
CA THR A 293 -10.74 28.19 23.95
C THR A 293 -9.39 28.18 23.25
N SER A 294 -8.49 27.25 23.62
CA SER A 294 -7.29 26.94 22.85
C SER A 294 -7.59 25.84 21.84
N LEU A 295 -7.90 26.25 20.62
CA LEU A 295 -7.69 25.42 19.44
C LEU A 295 -6.17 25.13 19.35
N GLN A 296 -5.73 24.01 19.90
CA GLN A 296 -4.60 23.29 19.29
C GLN A 296 -5.16 22.67 18.01
N THR A 297 -4.67 23.13 16.88
CA THR A 297 -4.92 22.53 15.59
C THR A 297 -4.22 21.17 15.56
N SER A 298 -4.85 20.15 16.15
CA SER A 298 -4.40 18.75 16.10
C SER A 298 -4.81 18.09 14.77
N GLY A 299 -4.50 18.79 13.67
CA GLY A 299 -4.41 18.29 12.29
C GLY A 299 -3.03 18.67 11.73
N PRO A 300 -2.58 18.14 10.59
CA PRO A 300 -1.22 17.61 10.33
C PRO A 300 -0.01 18.56 10.47
N LEU A 301 -0.21 19.83 10.80
CA LEU A 301 0.84 20.84 10.95
C LEU A 301 1.64 20.74 12.26
N GLU A 302 1.10 20.17 13.34
CA GLU A 302 1.82 20.08 14.62
C GLU A 302 3.00 19.09 14.62
N GLN A 303 3.15 18.22 13.60
CA GLN A 303 4.35 17.38 13.45
C GLN A 303 5.50 18.06 12.69
N PHE A 304 5.31 19.25 12.09
CA PHE A 304 6.27 19.82 11.15
C PHE A 304 7.07 21.04 11.65
N VAL A 305 6.77 21.61 12.83
CA VAL A 305 7.31 22.93 13.22
C VAL A 305 8.08 22.93 14.56
N GLU A 306 8.46 21.79 15.10
CA GLU A 306 9.41 21.75 16.23
C GLU A 306 10.82 21.37 15.73
N ASN A 307 11.60 22.39 15.37
CA ASN A 307 13.07 22.48 15.27
C ASN A 307 13.57 23.12 13.96
N VAL A 308 13.41 24.44 13.85
CA VAL A 308 14.34 25.25 13.04
C VAL A 308 14.73 26.48 13.85
N GLU A 309 15.78 26.32 14.68
CA GLU A 309 16.53 27.46 15.20
C GLU A 309 17.27 28.13 14.03
N GLU A 310 17.13 29.45 13.97
CA GLU A 310 17.78 30.36 13.04
C GLU A 310 19.31 30.15 12.97
N THR A 311 19.84 29.94 11.77
CA THR A 311 21.14 30.51 11.39
C THR A 311 21.22 30.64 9.88
N SER A 312 20.96 31.85 9.39
CA SER A 312 21.26 32.27 8.02
C SER A 312 22.75 32.58 7.87
N THR A 313 23.39 31.93 6.90
CA THR A 313 24.54 32.53 6.19
C THR A 313 24.50 32.08 4.74
N GLU A 314 24.40 33.05 3.84
CA GLU A 314 24.61 32.91 2.39
C GLU A 314 25.94 32.20 2.13
N THR A 315 25.93 31.14 1.33
CA THR A 315 27.16 30.62 0.73
C THR A 315 26.94 30.27 -0.74
N ASP A 316 27.73 30.95 -1.57
CA ASP A 316 27.92 30.80 -3.00
C ASP A 316 28.50 29.39 -3.29
N LEU A 317 27.77 28.52 -4.00
CA LEU A 317 28.20 27.16 -4.33
C LEU A 317 28.46 27.00 -5.83
N SER A 318 29.71 27.20 -6.19
CA SER A 318 30.34 26.61 -7.36
C SER A 318 31.45 25.68 -6.89
N THR A 319 31.29 24.35 -7.02
CA THR A 319 32.42 23.41 -7.06
C THR A 319 32.03 22.08 -7.69
N ALA A 320 32.89 21.62 -8.60
CA ALA A 320 32.87 20.29 -9.19
C ALA A 320 33.00 19.17 -8.15
N TYR A 321 32.32 18.05 -8.39
CA TYR A 321 32.40 16.84 -7.57
C TYR A 321 33.83 16.27 -7.55
N PRO A 322 34.37 15.90 -6.37
CA PRO A 322 35.60 15.12 -6.30
C PRO A 322 35.30 13.64 -6.61
N ASP A 323 36.21 12.99 -7.32
CA ASP A 323 36.16 11.55 -7.58
C ASP A 323 36.18 10.76 -6.24
N PRO A 324 35.43 9.64 -6.14
CA PRO A 324 35.41 8.82 -4.93
C PRO A 324 36.76 8.14 -4.73
N ILE A 325 37.42 8.49 -3.62
CA ILE A 325 38.67 7.86 -3.16
C ILE A 325 38.26 6.66 -2.29
N ILE A 326 38.00 5.49 -2.88
CA ILE A 326 38.05 4.23 -2.12
C ILE A 326 39.50 3.76 -2.15
N THR A 327 40.10 3.63 -0.97
CA THR A 327 41.49 3.25 -0.82
C THR A 327 41.66 1.73 -0.90
N ALA A 328 42.84 1.27 -1.34
CA ALA A 328 43.13 -0.16 -1.40
C ALA A 328 43.05 -0.84 -0.02
N GLU A 329 43.29 -0.09 1.06
CA GLU A 329 43.16 -0.56 2.44
C GLU A 329 41.72 -0.88 2.83
N GLU A 330 40.75 -0.10 2.35
CA GLU A 330 39.32 -0.33 2.57
C GLU A 330 38.83 -1.58 1.84
N VAL A 331 39.34 -1.82 0.61
CA VAL A 331 39.02 -3.04 -0.16
C VAL A 331 39.55 -4.30 0.54
N GLU A 332 40.78 -4.26 1.08
CA GLU A 332 41.35 -5.39 1.83
C GLU A 332 40.65 -5.63 3.18
N ALA A 333 40.12 -4.58 3.81
CA ALA A 333 39.32 -4.70 5.03
C ALA A 333 37.99 -5.43 4.75
N TRP A 334 37.30 -5.05 3.66
CA TRP A 334 36.05 -5.72 3.25
C TRP A 334 36.26 -7.17 2.83
N GLN A 335 37.38 -7.50 2.18
CA GLN A 335 37.68 -8.90 1.83
C GLN A 335 37.87 -9.77 3.08
N ARG A 336 38.56 -9.28 4.11
CA ARG A 336 38.71 -10.01 5.39
C ARG A 336 37.38 -10.16 6.14
N GLU A 337 36.51 -9.17 6.04
CA GLU A 337 35.17 -9.23 6.65
C GLU A 337 34.30 -10.30 5.97
N LEU A 338 34.33 -10.37 4.64
CA LEU A 338 33.63 -11.41 3.88
C LEU A 338 34.14 -12.82 4.19
N GLU A 339 35.46 -13.02 4.32
CA GLU A 339 36.04 -14.32 4.69
C GLU A 339 35.60 -14.77 6.10
N ASN A 340 35.47 -13.84 7.05
CA ASN A 340 35.00 -14.14 8.40
C ASN A 340 33.50 -14.48 8.44
N ILE A 341 32.68 -13.79 7.63
CA ILE A 341 31.24 -14.10 7.50
C ILE A 341 31.07 -15.52 6.95
N GLN A 342 31.81 -15.86 5.89
CA GLN A 342 31.74 -17.17 5.26
C GLN A 342 32.17 -18.31 6.22
N ALA A 343 33.18 -18.07 7.05
CA ALA A 343 33.60 -19.04 8.08
C ALA A 343 32.57 -19.20 9.21
N SER A 344 31.81 -18.15 9.54
CA SER A 344 30.73 -18.20 10.53
C SER A 344 29.53 -19.00 10.02
N GLU A 345 29.15 -18.78 8.76
CA GLU A 345 28.04 -19.51 8.11
C GLU A 345 28.34 -21.02 8.02
N ASP A 346 29.57 -21.40 7.70
CA ASP A 346 29.99 -22.80 7.68
C ASP A 346 29.91 -23.47 9.07
N ALA A 347 30.16 -22.72 10.13
CA ALA A 347 30.06 -23.21 11.51
C ALA A 347 28.59 -23.38 11.95
N GLU A 348 27.74 -22.40 11.66
CA GLU A 348 26.29 -22.47 11.94
C GLU A 348 25.63 -23.62 11.17
N MET A 349 25.98 -23.80 9.89
CA MET A 349 25.48 -24.90 9.07
C MET A 349 25.93 -26.27 9.57
N ALA A 350 27.12 -26.38 10.16
CA ALA A 350 27.59 -27.61 10.78
C ALA A 350 26.80 -27.96 12.06
N GLU A 351 26.45 -26.96 12.87
CA GLU A 351 25.64 -27.14 14.08
C GLU A 351 24.19 -27.51 13.73
N LEU A 352 23.59 -26.83 12.75
CA LEU A 352 22.26 -27.15 12.21
C LEU A 352 22.20 -28.57 11.65
N ARG A 353 23.23 -28.96 10.89
CA ARG A 353 23.36 -30.32 10.38
C ARG A 353 23.42 -31.35 11.51
N GLN A 354 24.25 -31.12 12.53
CA GLN A 354 24.37 -32.03 13.66
C GLN A 354 23.05 -32.13 14.45
N SER A 355 22.38 -31.01 14.71
CA SER A 355 21.09 -30.98 15.39
C SER A 355 20.01 -31.75 14.62
N PHE A 356 19.99 -31.60 13.30
CA PHE A 356 19.06 -32.35 12.45
C PHE A 356 19.35 -33.86 12.48
N GLU A 357 20.61 -34.27 12.34
CA GLU A 357 21.03 -35.68 12.40
C GLU A 357 20.70 -36.32 13.77
N ASP A 358 20.87 -35.57 14.87
CA ASP A 358 20.51 -36.01 16.21
C ASP A 358 18.98 -36.12 16.40
N ALA A 359 18.20 -35.21 15.80
CA ALA A 359 16.74 -35.20 15.90
C ALA A 359 16.09 -36.38 15.16
N ILE A 360 16.58 -36.72 13.97
CA ILE A 360 16.02 -37.82 13.16
C ILE A 360 16.72 -39.17 13.41
N GLY A 361 17.85 -39.17 14.13
CA GLY A 361 18.65 -40.36 14.44
C GLY A 361 19.32 -41.02 13.22
N ILE A 362 19.40 -40.30 12.10
CA ILE A 362 19.94 -40.76 10.81
C ILE A 362 20.84 -39.64 10.27
N SER A 363 22.06 -39.98 9.82
CA SER A 363 22.93 -38.99 9.21
C SER A 363 22.35 -38.48 7.89
N ILE A 364 22.56 -37.20 7.56
CA ILE A 364 22.05 -36.60 6.32
C ILE A 364 22.60 -37.35 5.10
N ASP A 365 23.86 -37.79 5.15
CA ASP A 365 24.47 -38.56 4.07
C ASP A 365 23.71 -39.88 3.80
N ARG A 366 23.21 -40.54 4.86
CA ARG A 366 22.41 -41.76 4.72
C ARG A 366 21.01 -41.45 4.24
N LEU A 367 20.40 -40.36 4.72
CA LEU A 367 19.08 -39.91 4.28
C LEU A 367 19.06 -39.61 2.77
N LEU A 368 20.14 -39.04 2.23
CA LEU A 368 20.28 -38.71 0.81
C LEU A 368 20.53 -39.94 -0.08
N GLU A 369 20.96 -41.06 0.50
CA GLU A 369 21.13 -42.33 -0.22
C GLU A 369 19.86 -43.21 -0.19
N MET A 370 18.85 -42.81 0.58
CA MET A 370 17.57 -43.51 0.68
C MET A 370 16.66 -43.18 -0.49
N THR A 371 15.86 -44.16 -0.89
CA THR A 371 14.78 -43.96 -1.85
C THR A 371 13.59 -43.24 -1.20
N ASP A 372 12.75 -42.58 -1.99
CA ASP A 372 11.58 -41.85 -1.48
C ASP A 372 10.68 -42.70 -0.56
N ALA A 373 10.48 -43.97 -0.90
CA ALA A 373 9.70 -44.90 -0.08
C ALA A 373 10.37 -45.25 1.26
N GLU A 374 11.70 -45.28 1.30
CA GLU A 374 12.46 -45.49 2.54
C GLU A 374 12.45 -44.23 3.41
N ILE A 375 12.49 -43.04 2.80
CA ILE A 375 12.37 -41.76 3.50
C ILE A 375 10.98 -41.67 4.15
N GLU A 376 9.91 -41.92 3.39
CA GLU A 376 8.53 -41.87 3.89
C GLU A 376 8.30 -42.87 5.03
N ALA A 377 8.89 -44.07 4.92
CA ALA A 377 8.83 -45.09 5.96
C ALA A 377 9.61 -44.73 7.23
N GLU A 378 10.75 -44.04 7.14
CA GLU A 378 11.48 -43.54 8.33
C GLU A 378 10.76 -42.37 8.99
N PHE A 379 10.25 -41.41 8.20
CA PHE A 379 9.51 -40.27 8.76
C PHE A 379 8.23 -40.70 9.49
N SER A 380 7.53 -41.69 8.96
CA SER A 380 6.31 -42.23 9.58
C SER A 380 6.56 -42.93 10.94
N LYS A 381 7.82 -43.23 11.31
CA LYS A 381 8.17 -43.77 12.64
C LYS A 381 8.26 -42.69 13.71
N TYR A 382 8.63 -41.47 13.33
CA TYR A 382 8.85 -40.36 14.25
C TYR A 382 7.67 -39.40 14.31
N PHE A 383 6.88 -39.36 13.24
CA PHE A 383 5.73 -38.49 13.13
C PHE A 383 4.49 -39.34 12.87
N SER A 384 3.81 -39.75 13.95
CA SER A 384 2.48 -40.30 13.77
C SER A 384 1.54 -39.17 13.34
N GLU A 385 0.62 -39.47 12.42
CA GLU A 385 -0.36 -38.50 11.90
C GLU A 385 -1.15 -37.83 13.03
N ALA A 386 -1.36 -38.56 14.14
CA ALA A 386 -2.01 -38.07 15.36
C ALA A 386 -1.14 -37.14 16.23
N GLU A 387 0.19 -37.24 16.19
CA GLU A 387 1.11 -36.33 16.89
C GLU A 387 1.32 -35.04 16.12
N LEU A 388 1.38 -35.12 14.78
CA LEU A 388 1.36 -33.96 13.88
C LEU A 388 0.11 -33.10 14.10
N GLU A 389 -1.06 -33.74 14.19
CA GLU A 389 -2.33 -33.04 14.43
C GLU A 389 -2.40 -32.40 15.84
N LYS A 390 -1.68 -32.96 16.82
CA LYS A 390 -1.64 -32.47 18.21
C LYS A 390 -0.61 -31.35 18.43
N GLN A 391 0.48 -31.32 17.68
CA GLN A 391 1.49 -30.25 17.72
C GLN A 391 1.09 -29.00 16.92
N MET A 392 0.20 -29.14 15.93
CA MET A 392 -0.23 -28.03 15.08
C MET A 392 -1.39 -27.19 15.64
N MET A 393 -1.80 -27.41 16.90
CA MET A 393 -2.76 -26.55 17.60
C MET A 393 -2.15 -25.92 18.86
N PRO A 394 -1.81 -24.61 18.87
CA PRO A 394 -1.44 -23.94 20.10
C PRO A 394 -2.71 -23.65 20.91
N SER A 395 -2.79 -24.23 22.11
CA SER A 395 -3.83 -23.96 23.10
C SER A 395 -3.24 -23.21 24.29
N ALA A 396 -3.06 -21.90 24.14
CA ALA A 396 -3.01 -20.95 25.25
C ALA A 396 -3.31 -19.53 24.76
N PRO A 397 -4.33 -18.83 25.29
CA PRO A 397 -4.53 -17.41 25.03
C PRO A 397 -3.43 -16.60 25.74
N MET A 398 -2.79 -15.71 24.99
CA MET A 398 -1.80 -14.75 25.48
C MET A 398 -2.49 -13.74 26.42
N ASP A 399 -1.86 -13.37 27.53
CA ASP A 399 -2.41 -12.42 28.51
C ASP A 399 -2.61 -11.03 27.86
N VAL A 400 -3.83 -10.50 27.92
CA VAL A 400 -4.27 -9.27 27.25
C VAL A 400 -3.44 -8.05 27.65
N SER A 401 -2.92 -8.04 28.90
CA SER A 401 -2.09 -6.94 29.41
C SER A 401 -0.68 -6.90 28.79
N ILE A 402 -0.19 -8.04 28.29
CA ILE A 402 1.09 -8.15 27.60
C ILE A 402 0.96 -7.67 26.16
N GLN A 403 -0.20 -7.91 25.53
CA GLN A 403 -0.46 -7.57 24.14
C GLN A 403 -0.60 -6.05 23.93
N GLU A 404 -1.22 -5.32 24.86
CA GLU A 404 -1.34 -3.85 24.78
C GLU A 404 0.00 -3.13 24.92
N ASN A 405 0.86 -3.59 25.83
CA ASN A 405 2.22 -3.05 26.00
C ASN A 405 3.12 -3.39 24.79
N PHE A 406 2.91 -4.56 24.19
CA PHE A 406 3.62 -5.01 23.00
C PHE A 406 3.30 -4.15 21.77
N ASP A 407 2.01 -3.88 21.52
CA ASP A 407 1.59 -3.08 20.36
C ASP A 407 1.98 -1.60 20.52
N THR A 408 1.92 -1.06 21.75
CA THR A 408 2.32 0.33 22.03
C THR A 408 3.81 0.58 21.77
N GLU A 409 4.68 -0.37 22.12
CA GLU A 409 6.13 -0.20 21.92
C GLU A 409 6.51 -0.32 20.43
N LEU A 410 5.86 -1.22 19.69
CA LEU A 410 6.08 -1.36 18.25
C LEU A 410 5.62 -0.12 17.47
N ARG A 411 4.44 0.44 17.82
CA ARG A 411 3.90 1.65 17.16
C ARG A 411 4.72 2.92 17.44
N ARG A 412 5.58 2.93 18.46
CA ARG A 412 6.50 4.05 18.73
C ARG A 412 7.73 4.05 17.83
N GLN A 413 8.23 2.88 17.47
CA GLN A 413 9.50 2.73 16.74
C GLN A 413 9.29 2.50 15.25
N PHE A 414 8.11 2.05 14.84
CA PHE A 414 7.79 1.73 13.46
C PHE A 414 6.45 2.36 13.04
N SER A 415 6.31 2.64 11.75
CA SER A 415 5.05 3.17 11.22
C SER A 415 3.90 2.16 11.44
N PRO A 416 2.66 2.63 11.64
CA PRO A 416 1.51 1.74 11.87
C PRO A 416 1.38 0.64 10.82
N LYS A 417 1.61 0.98 9.56
CA LYS A 417 1.56 0.03 8.43
C LYS A 417 2.62 -1.08 8.51
N ARG A 418 3.84 -0.77 8.97
CA ARG A 418 4.90 -1.78 9.19
C ARG A 418 4.54 -2.71 10.33
N VAL A 419 3.98 -2.17 11.42
CA VAL A 419 3.52 -2.94 12.58
C VAL A 419 2.36 -3.87 12.20
N ASP A 420 1.32 -3.35 11.56
CA ASP A 420 0.15 -4.14 11.17
C ASP A 420 0.55 -5.27 10.20
N HIS A 421 1.44 -5.00 9.24
CA HIS A 421 1.96 -6.03 8.34
C HIS A 421 2.77 -7.10 9.09
N ALA A 422 3.59 -6.71 10.06
CA ALA A 422 4.36 -7.64 10.87
C ALA A 422 3.45 -8.53 11.73
N MET A 423 2.43 -7.94 12.38
CA MET A 423 1.46 -8.68 13.19
C MET A 423 0.62 -9.63 12.34
N GLN A 424 0.11 -9.19 11.20
CA GLN A 424 -0.59 -10.07 10.25
C GLN A 424 0.30 -11.21 9.75
N THR A 425 1.59 -10.94 9.52
CA THR A 425 2.55 -11.97 9.11
C THR A 425 2.76 -13.01 10.22
N LEU A 426 2.86 -12.58 11.47
CA LEU A 426 2.98 -13.47 12.64
C LEU A 426 1.69 -14.26 12.90
N GLU A 427 0.52 -13.65 12.78
CA GLU A 427 -0.77 -14.33 12.94
C GLU A 427 -1.01 -15.37 11.85
N ARG A 428 -0.70 -15.02 10.60
CA ARG A 428 -0.97 -15.87 9.44
C ARG A 428 -0.07 -17.11 9.39
N TYR A 429 1.18 -16.97 9.79
CA TYR A 429 2.19 -18.03 9.65
C TYR A 429 2.64 -18.62 10.99
N GLY A 430 2.20 -18.05 12.10
CA GLY A 430 2.70 -18.38 13.44
C GLY A 430 4.02 -17.65 13.76
N PRO A 431 4.46 -17.65 15.03
CA PRO A 431 5.59 -16.81 15.47
C PRO A 431 6.91 -17.11 14.76
N GLU A 432 7.27 -18.38 14.60
CA GLU A 432 8.58 -18.78 14.05
C GLU A 432 8.66 -18.58 12.53
N GLU A 433 7.69 -19.12 11.80
CA GLU A 433 7.63 -18.99 10.33
C GLU A 433 7.27 -17.56 9.91
N GLY A 434 6.47 -16.86 10.71
CA GLY A 434 6.18 -15.43 10.55
C GLY A 434 7.44 -14.57 10.71
N LEU A 435 8.25 -14.78 11.74
CA LEU A 435 9.54 -14.09 11.90
C LEU A 435 10.50 -14.39 10.76
N ARG A 436 10.55 -15.64 10.27
CA ARG A 436 11.39 -16.03 9.13
C ARG A 436 10.99 -15.30 7.86
N LYS A 437 9.69 -15.22 7.57
CA LYS A 437 9.15 -14.47 6.43
C LYS A 437 9.34 -12.98 6.59
N LEU A 438 9.14 -12.45 7.79
CA LEU A 438 9.36 -11.05 8.10
C LEU A 438 10.83 -10.69 7.95
N LYS A 439 11.77 -11.57 8.31
CA LYS A 439 13.21 -11.33 8.11
C LYS A 439 13.58 -11.13 6.64
N ALA A 440 12.85 -11.76 5.71
CA ALA A 440 13.08 -11.61 4.28
C ALA A 440 12.52 -10.30 3.69
N VAL A 441 11.50 -9.71 4.33
CA VAL A 441 10.78 -8.53 3.82
C VAL A 441 11.12 -7.26 4.61
N ASP A 442 11.30 -7.40 5.92
CA ASP A 442 11.63 -6.33 6.87
C ASP A 442 12.59 -6.88 7.97
N PRO A 443 13.91 -6.93 7.69
CA PRO A 443 14.90 -7.52 8.59
C PRO A 443 15.03 -6.78 9.94
N GLU A 444 14.85 -5.46 9.92
CA GLU A 444 14.95 -4.59 11.09
C GLU A 444 13.80 -4.88 12.08
N MET A 445 12.56 -4.92 11.57
CA MET A 445 11.38 -5.27 12.36
C MET A 445 11.47 -6.70 12.89
N SER A 446 11.90 -7.66 12.07
CA SER A 446 12.09 -9.06 12.50
C SER A 446 13.09 -9.17 13.66
N THR A 447 14.23 -8.47 13.57
CA THR A 447 15.24 -8.43 14.64
C THR A 447 14.70 -7.78 15.93
N HIS A 448 13.82 -6.80 15.81
CA HIS A 448 13.17 -6.15 16.94
C HIS A 448 12.18 -7.09 17.64
N LEU A 449 11.27 -7.71 16.87
CA LEU A 449 10.27 -8.67 17.37
C LEU A 449 10.93 -9.91 17.99
N GLN A 450 11.99 -10.43 17.37
CA GLN A 450 12.73 -11.57 17.89
C GLN A 450 13.33 -11.27 19.27
N ARG A 451 13.90 -10.07 19.46
CA ARG A 451 14.41 -9.63 20.77
C ARG A 451 13.30 -9.50 21.81
N MET A 452 12.15 -8.95 21.43
CA MET A 452 11.00 -8.81 22.34
C MET A 452 10.43 -10.17 22.76
N ILE A 453 10.24 -11.10 21.82
CA ILE A 453 9.73 -12.45 22.09
C ILE A 453 10.70 -13.24 22.98
N GLN A 454 12.01 -13.11 22.77
CA GLN A 454 13.00 -13.74 23.63
C GLN A 454 12.93 -13.20 25.06
N ARG A 455 12.81 -11.88 25.21
CA ARG A 455 12.68 -11.22 26.53
C ARG A 455 11.44 -11.68 27.29
N GLN A 456 10.33 -11.93 26.59
CA GLN A 456 9.09 -12.46 27.19
C GLN A 456 9.18 -13.93 27.59
N LYS A 457 10.07 -14.73 26.97
CA LYS A 457 10.31 -16.12 27.37
C LYS A 457 11.20 -16.25 28.60
N ASP A 458 12.01 -15.22 28.86
CA ASP A 458 12.96 -15.16 29.98
C ASP A 458 12.33 -14.55 31.25
N GLU A 459 11.14 -13.96 31.15
CA GLU A 459 10.27 -13.48 32.25
C GLU A 459 9.22 -14.54 32.62
#